data_AF-H6V7K2-F1
#
_entry.id   AF-H6V7K2-F1
#
_cell.length_a   1.000
_cell.length_b   1.000
_cell.length_c   1.000
_cell.angle_alpha   90.00
_cell.angle_beta   90.00
_cell.angle_gamma   90.00
#
_symmetry.space_group_name_H-M   'P 1'
#
loop_
_entity.id
_entity.type
_entity.pdbx_description
1 polymer ?
#
loop_
_entity_poly.entity_id
_entity_poly.type
_entity_poly.pdbx_seq_one_letter_code
_entity_poly.pdbx_strand_id
1 'polypeptide(L)'
;SGNYPCDWKQRIHNVWSQIKIDKLRAIYLEVSFPNSTPDASMFGHLRPKEIIDLLDDLVDLSVQTTPHTENLSHVKLIIQHIKPYANAATFTIPVSKVIENELKQANNHNIQIV
;
A
#
# COMPACT_ATOMS: atom_id res chain seq x y z
N SER A 1 11.24 -15.98 -26.50
CA SER A 1 11.87 -14.98 -25.63
C SER A 1 11.18 -13.64 -25.84
N GLY A 2 10.28 -13.24 -24.94
CA GLY A 2 9.54 -11.98 -25.04
C GLY A 2 9.91 -11.03 -23.89
N ASN A 3 10.31 -9.82 -24.23
CA ASN A 3 10.58 -8.72 -23.30
C ASN A 3 9.34 -8.42 -22.44
N TYR A 4 9.44 -8.60 -21.12
CA TYR A 4 8.48 -8.02 -20.19
C TYR A 4 9.14 -6.82 -19.48
N PRO A 5 8.66 -5.57 -19.65
CA PRO A 5 8.80 -4.60 -18.57
C PRO A 5 8.16 -5.22 -17.33
N CYS A 6 8.76 -5.07 -16.15
CA CYS A 6 8.34 -5.77 -14.95
C CYS A 6 6.89 -5.42 -14.57
N ASP A 7 5.94 -6.26 -14.97
CA ASP A 7 4.51 -5.97 -14.80
C ASP A 7 3.98 -6.49 -13.45
N TRP A 8 4.58 -6.02 -12.37
CA TRP A 8 4.20 -6.40 -11.01
C TRP A 8 2.82 -5.84 -10.64
N LYS A 9 2.48 -4.64 -11.13
CA LYS A 9 1.21 -3.98 -10.84
C LYS A 9 0.03 -4.76 -11.43
N GLN A 10 0.11 -5.22 -12.69
CA GLN A 10 -0.93 -6.06 -13.28
C GLN A 10 -1.13 -7.38 -12.51
N ARG A 11 -0.06 -7.97 -11.96
CA ARG A 11 -0.19 -9.19 -11.16
C ARG A 11 -1.00 -8.94 -9.89
N ILE A 12 -0.85 -7.77 -9.27
CA ILE A 12 -1.67 -7.39 -8.12
C ILE A 12 -3.10 -7.08 -8.56
N HIS A 13 -3.30 -6.38 -9.68
CA HIS A 13 -4.63 -6.12 -10.26
C HIS A 13 -5.43 -7.40 -10.51
N ASN A 14 -4.76 -8.44 -11.02
CA ASN A 14 -5.37 -9.76 -11.22
C ASN A 14 -5.89 -10.35 -9.90
N VAL A 15 -5.18 -10.13 -8.79
CA VAL A 15 -5.65 -10.55 -7.45
C VAL A 15 -6.83 -9.69 -7.01
N TRP A 16 -6.72 -8.36 -7.10
CA TRP A 16 -7.79 -7.46 -6.66
C TRP A 16 -9.12 -7.71 -7.36
N SER A 17 -9.10 -7.98 -8.67
CA SER A 17 -10.30 -8.27 -9.45
C SER A 17 -11.11 -9.47 -8.96
N GLN A 18 -10.52 -10.33 -8.13
CA GLN A 18 -11.15 -11.51 -7.57
C GLN A 18 -11.59 -11.34 -6.11
N ILE A 19 -11.18 -10.24 -5.46
CA ILE A 19 -11.51 -9.99 -4.06
C ILE A 19 -12.95 -9.50 -3.93
N LYS A 20 -13.73 -10.15 -3.08
CA LYS A 20 -15.02 -9.62 -2.63
C LYS A 20 -14.78 -8.62 -1.50
N ILE A 21 -15.04 -7.35 -1.75
CA ILE A 21 -14.59 -6.26 -0.88
C ILE A 21 -15.20 -6.32 0.54
N ASP A 22 -16.42 -6.85 0.66
CA ASP A 22 -17.11 -7.06 1.95
C ASP A 22 -16.57 -8.24 2.77
N LYS A 23 -15.83 -9.15 2.12
CA LYS A 23 -15.22 -10.32 2.77
C LYS A 23 -13.75 -10.08 3.12
N LEU A 24 -13.12 -9.07 2.54
CA LEU A 24 -11.75 -8.70 2.87
C LEU A 24 -11.65 -8.24 4.33
N ARG A 25 -10.66 -8.77 5.06
CA ARG A 25 -10.44 -8.44 6.48
C ARG A 25 -9.08 -7.82 6.75
N ALA A 26 -8.06 -8.25 6.01
CA ALA A 26 -6.72 -7.74 6.17
C ALA A 26 -5.95 -7.82 4.87
N ILE A 27 -5.03 -6.87 4.68
CA ILE A 27 -4.04 -6.83 3.62
C ILE A 27 -2.68 -6.70 4.30
N TYR A 28 -1.74 -7.56 3.93
CA TYR A 28 -0.36 -7.49 4.38
C TYR A 28 0.48 -6.98 3.21
N LEU A 29 1.07 -5.80 3.34
CA LEU A 29 1.91 -5.21 2.29
C LEU A 29 3.26 -4.78 2.86
N GLU A 30 4.30 -4.95 2.04
CA GLU A 30 5.58 -4.33 2.35
C GLU A 30 5.50 -2.81 2.12
N VAL A 31 6.03 -2.04 3.06
CA VAL A 31 6.22 -0.60 2.92
C VAL A 31 7.61 -0.28 3.44
N SER A 32 8.60 -0.38 2.57
CA SER A 32 9.99 -0.41 2.99
C SER A 32 10.57 0.96 3.32
N PHE A 33 10.05 2.02 2.69
CA PHE A 33 10.66 3.34 2.69
C PHE A 33 9.61 4.47 2.83
N PRO A 34 9.97 5.62 3.42
CA PRO A 34 9.13 6.81 3.43
C PRO A 34 9.05 7.46 2.04
N ASN A 35 8.02 8.27 1.81
CA ASN A 35 7.77 8.96 0.54
C ASN A 35 8.93 9.83 0.05
N SER A 36 9.75 10.34 0.98
CA SER A 36 10.94 11.16 0.68
C SER A 36 12.09 10.37 0.03
N THR A 37 12.04 9.05 0.02
CA THR A 37 13.08 8.19 -0.59
C THR A 37 13.04 8.34 -2.10
N PRO A 38 14.16 8.69 -2.78
CA PRO A 38 14.20 8.84 -4.23
C PRO A 38 13.92 7.54 -4.99
N ASP A 39 13.30 7.62 -6.16
CA ASP A 39 12.94 6.46 -6.99
C ASP A 39 14.15 5.58 -7.35
N ALA A 40 15.31 6.19 -7.63
CA ALA A 40 16.55 5.48 -7.93
C ALA A 40 17.06 4.59 -6.77
N SER A 41 16.59 4.85 -5.54
CA SER A 41 16.97 4.11 -4.33
C SER A 41 15.92 3.07 -3.90
N MET A 42 14.83 2.92 -4.66
CA MET A 42 13.71 2.04 -4.29
C MET A 42 14.00 0.57 -4.57
N PHE A 43 14.79 0.26 -5.61
CA PHE A 43 15.17 -1.11 -6.01
C PHE A 43 13.99 -2.12 -6.06
N GLY A 44 12.79 -1.66 -6.45
CA GLY A 44 11.59 -2.49 -6.56
C GLY A 44 10.72 -2.57 -5.29
N HIS A 45 11.06 -1.84 -4.22
CA HIS A 45 10.24 -1.72 -3.03
C HIS A 45 9.16 -0.64 -3.15
N LEU A 46 8.24 -0.58 -2.17
CA LEU A 46 7.13 0.36 -2.11
C LEU A 46 7.26 1.40 -0.99
N ARG A 47 6.69 2.59 -1.21
CA ARG A 47 6.48 3.66 -0.22
C ARG A 47 4.98 3.88 -0.02
N PRO A 48 4.57 4.68 1.00
CA PRO A 48 3.17 4.99 1.23
C PRO A 48 2.39 5.42 0.00
N LYS A 49 2.94 6.29 -0.87
CA LYS A 49 2.21 6.75 -2.06
C LYS A 49 1.84 5.61 -3.03
N GLU A 50 2.75 4.65 -3.25
CA GLU A 50 2.41 3.49 -4.07
C GLU A 50 1.33 2.64 -3.39
N ILE A 51 1.38 2.47 -2.06
CA ILE A 51 0.36 1.72 -1.32
C ILE A 51 -1.02 2.36 -1.45
N ILE A 52 -1.11 3.69 -1.40
CA ILE A 52 -2.38 4.39 -1.60
C ILE A 52 -2.91 4.15 -3.01
N ASP A 53 -2.08 4.32 -4.05
CA ASP A 53 -2.48 4.03 -5.43
C ASP A 53 -2.99 2.57 -5.57
N LEU A 54 -2.34 1.63 -4.88
CA LEU A 54 -2.73 0.23 -4.85
C LEU A 54 -4.07 0.01 -4.11
N LEU A 55 -4.40 0.82 -3.10
CA LEU A 55 -5.69 0.75 -2.39
C LEU A 55 -6.83 1.37 -3.22
N ASP A 56 -6.56 2.46 -3.93
CA ASP A 56 -7.51 3.07 -4.86
C ASP A 56 -7.86 2.05 -5.96
N ASP A 57 -6.84 1.42 -6.56
CA ASP A 57 -7.02 0.34 -7.53
C ASP A 57 -7.81 -0.86 -6.97
N LEU A 58 -7.61 -1.22 -5.70
CA LEU A 58 -8.39 -2.29 -5.05
C LEU A 58 -9.89 -1.95 -5.01
N VAL A 59 -10.24 -0.72 -4.65
CA VAL A 59 -11.65 -0.29 -4.60
C VAL A 59 -12.25 -0.34 -5.99
N ASP A 60 -11.54 0.16 -7.00
CA ASP A 60 -12.03 0.20 -8.38
C ASP A 60 -12.18 -1.19 -9.01
N LEU A 61 -11.24 -2.10 -8.75
CA LEU A 61 -11.17 -3.38 -9.46
C LEU A 61 -11.90 -4.52 -8.74
N SER A 62 -12.09 -4.43 -7.42
CA SER A 62 -12.66 -5.53 -6.63
C SER A 62 -14.11 -5.87 -6.98
N VAL A 63 -14.55 -7.07 -6.59
CA VAL A 63 -15.95 -7.47 -6.66
C VAL A 63 -16.73 -6.68 -5.60
N GLN A 64 -17.46 -5.70 -6.09
CA GLN A 64 -18.18 -4.70 -5.31
C GLN A 64 -19.49 -5.18 -4.69
N THR A 65 -19.92 -4.50 -3.64
CA THR A 65 -21.26 -4.67 -3.05
C THR A 65 -22.31 -3.84 -3.78
N THR A 66 -23.59 -4.02 -3.41
CA THR A 66 -24.67 -3.11 -3.78
C THR A 66 -25.33 -2.58 -2.51
N PRO A 67 -25.25 -1.27 -2.20
CA PRO A 67 -24.55 -0.22 -2.97
C PRO A 67 -23.02 -0.42 -3.02
N HIS A 68 -22.37 0.22 -3.99
CA HIS A 68 -20.91 0.25 -4.12
C HIS A 68 -20.27 0.79 -2.82
N THR A 69 -19.13 0.22 -2.42
CA THR A 69 -18.43 0.63 -1.18
C THR A 69 -16.99 1.04 -1.46
N GLU A 70 -16.68 2.27 -1.08
CA GLU A 70 -15.32 2.83 -1.08
C GLU A 70 -14.74 2.87 0.35
N ASN A 71 -15.57 2.58 1.35
CA ASN A 71 -15.17 2.57 2.75
C ASN A 71 -14.59 1.19 3.11
N LEU A 72 -13.36 1.18 3.59
CA LEU A 72 -12.58 0.01 3.99
C LEU A 72 -12.32 -0.02 5.51
N SER A 73 -13.15 0.65 6.32
CA SER A 73 -12.98 0.68 7.79
C SER A 73 -13.09 -0.67 8.48
N HIS A 74 -13.61 -1.70 7.81
CA HIS A 74 -13.60 -3.10 8.26
C HIS A 74 -12.32 -3.86 7.91
N VAL A 75 -11.44 -3.29 7.10
CA VAL A 75 -10.20 -3.89 6.60
C VAL A 75 -9.01 -3.34 7.36
N LYS A 76 -8.07 -4.22 7.71
CA LYS A 76 -6.77 -3.86 8.30
C LYS A 76 -5.68 -3.85 7.23
N LEU A 77 -5.02 -2.73 7.04
CA LEU A 77 -3.74 -2.67 6.34
C LEU A 77 -2.62 -2.89 7.36
N ILE A 78 -1.96 -4.05 7.26
CA ILE A 78 -0.86 -4.43 8.13
C ILE A 78 0.44 -4.17 7.37
N ILE A 79 1.23 -3.20 7.84
CA ILE A 79 2.48 -2.82 7.19
C ILE A 79 3.64 -3.69 7.68
N GLN A 80 4.44 -4.20 6.75
CA GLN A 80 5.58 -5.07 7.06
C GLN A 80 6.83 -4.69 6.24
N HIS A 81 7.96 -5.31 6.56
CA HIS A 81 9.24 -5.16 5.83
C HIS A 81 9.76 -3.71 5.72
N ILE A 82 9.54 -2.91 6.77
CA ILE A 82 10.15 -1.58 6.92
C ILE A 82 11.66 -1.76 7.05
N LYS A 83 12.43 -1.15 6.15
CA LYS A 83 13.89 -1.27 6.18
C LYS A 83 14.47 -0.40 7.30
N PRO A 84 15.53 -0.87 8.00
CA PRO A 84 16.25 0.00 8.91
C PRO A 84 16.90 1.12 8.11
N TYR A 85 16.65 2.36 8.53
CA TYR A 85 17.17 3.53 7.83
C TYR A 85 18.56 3.85 8.37
N ALA A 86 19.59 3.69 7.54
CA ALA A 86 20.99 3.85 7.95
C ALA A 86 21.33 5.27 8.44
N ASN A 87 20.56 6.28 8.01
CA ASN A 87 20.74 7.67 8.43
C ASN A 87 19.56 8.14 9.31
N ALA A 88 19.43 7.53 10.49
CA ALA A 88 18.35 7.85 11.44
C ALA A 88 18.35 9.32 11.90
N ALA A 89 19.48 10.03 11.77
CA ALA A 89 19.60 11.45 12.12
C ALA A 89 18.72 12.38 11.26
N THR A 90 18.20 11.89 10.13
CA THR A 90 17.31 12.67 9.25
C THR A 90 15.86 12.75 9.76
N PHE A 91 15.46 11.89 10.70
CA PHE A 91 14.08 11.85 11.20
C PHE A 91 14.02 12.06 12.71
N THR A 92 13.09 12.92 13.15
CA THR A 92 12.83 13.19 14.58
C THR A 92 12.06 12.06 15.28
N ILE A 93 11.45 11.16 14.51
CA ILE A 93 10.68 10.01 14.98
C ILE A 93 11.13 8.74 14.24
N PRO A 94 10.86 7.52 14.77
CA PRO A 94 11.19 6.29 14.07
C PRO A 94 10.59 6.26 12.65
N VAL A 95 11.32 5.73 11.67
CA VAL A 95 10.88 5.68 10.27
C VAL A 95 9.55 4.95 10.11
N SER A 96 9.29 3.93 10.93
CA SER A 96 7.98 3.27 10.96
C SER A 96 6.83 4.22 11.28
N LYS A 97 7.04 5.19 12.19
CA LYS A 97 6.06 6.22 12.52
C LYS A 97 5.92 7.28 11.43
N VAL A 98 7.01 7.59 10.70
CA VAL A 98 6.92 8.44 9.51
C VAL A 98 6.03 7.78 8.46
N ILE A 99 6.29 6.51 8.13
CA ILE A 99 5.51 5.72 7.17
C ILE A 99 4.04 5.61 7.60
N GLU A 100 3.79 5.29 8.87
CA GLU A 100 2.42 5.20 9.41
C GLU A 100 1.68 6.54 9.28
N ASN A 101 2.34 7.67 9.56
CA ASN A 101 1.75 8.99 9.44
C ASN A 101 1.47 9.36 7.98
N GLU A 102 2.39 9.07 7.06
CA GLU A 102 2.20 9.30 5.61
C GLU A 102 1.02 8.50 5.07
N LEU A 103 0.90 7.22 5.46
CA LEU A 103 -0.26 6.39 5.10
C LEU A 103 -1.56 6.95 5.68
N LYS A 104 -1.55 7.35 6.96
CA LYS A 104 -2.75 7.93 7.61
C LYS A 104 -3.19 9.24 6.97
N GLN A 105 -2.23 10.08 6.58
CA GLN A 105 -2.51 11.37 5.95
C GLN A 105 -3.15 11.21 4.57
N ALA A 106 -2.76 10.17 3.82
CA ALA A 106 -3.25 9.90 2.47
C ALA A 106 -4.38 8.85 2.41
N ASN A 107 -4.89 8.41 3.57
CA ASN A 107 -5.93 7.37 3.65
C ASN A 107 -7.32 7.92 3.33
N ASN A 108 -7.71 7.83 2.06
CA ASN A 108 -9.03 8.28 1.61
C ASN A 108 -10.14 7.25 1.82
N HIS A 109 -9.79 5.98 2.07
CA HIS A 109 -10.72 4.86 2.16
C HIS A 109 -11.07 4.44 3.60
N ASN A 110 -10.64 5.20 4.61
CA ASN A 110 -10.85 4.89 6.02
C ASN A 110 -10.29 3.51 6.45
N ILE A 111 -9.29 2.97 5.72
CA ILE A 111 -8.70 1.66 6.05
C ILE A 111 -8.01 1.70 7.42
N GLN A 112 -8.05 0.62 8.20
CA GLN A 112 -7.38 0.58 9.50
C GLN A 112 -5.89 0.29 9.31
N ILE A 113 -5.02 1.28 9.47
CA ILE A 113 -3.56 1.11 9.39
C ILE A 113 -3.06 0.57 10.74
N VAL A 114 -2.41 -0.59 10.71
CA VAL A 114 -1.89 -1.34 11.87
C VAL A 114 -0.40 -1.59 11.73
#